data_AF-A0AAN8MCQ6-F1
#
_entry.id   AF-A0AAN8MCQ6-F1
#
_cell.length_a   1.000
_cell.length_b   1.000
_cell.length_c   1.000
_cell.angle_alpha   90.00
_cell.angle_beta   90.00
_cell.angle_gamma   90.00
#
_symmetry.space_group_name_H-M   'P 1'
#
loop_
_entity.id
_entity.type
_entity.pdbx_description
1 polymer ?
#
loop_
_entity_poly.entity_id
_entity_poly.type
_entity_poly.pdbx_seq_one_letter_code
_entity_poly.pdbx_strand_id
1 'polypeptide(L)'
;MQILLFATVLYYIVNFVGAEPKPKCPERCEVSTCPSPSCAMGYVPDRCNCCLVCAQGESDPCGRKDDLPCGDGLECKHPAGKRLAKGFCQCKLGHKVCGSDGNTYGNVCQLKVQSRKALQQGLPTINSVKKGPCEINHNKGTSHPTSPRYKFNFIADVVEKIAPAVVHIELFLRHPLFGRNVPLSSGSGFVMSDTGLIVTNAHVVSSTTPVSGRQQLKVQMHNGDIYEATIKDIDKKSDIATIKVNPLKKLPVLLLGHSADLRPGEFVVAIGSPFALQNTVTTGIVSTAQRDGKELGIRDSDMDYIQTDAIINYGNSGGPLVNLDGEVIGISSDPVPIHNTLLSCLSDCHQDGEVIGINTLKVAAGISFAIPSDRITRFLKESMDKQSKEVRSLKKRFIGIRMLTITPALVEELKQQNPDFPDVTSGIYVHEVVPHSPAQKGGIRDGDIIVKLNGRPLLTTADLQGALTEETALLLEVRRGNDDLLFNIQPDVIMQ
;
A
#
# COMPACT_ATOMS: atom_id res chain seq x y z
N MET A 1 -69.01 64.50 38.56
CA MET A 1 -68.41 63.32 39.23
C MET A 1 -67.25 62.79 38.37
N GLN A 2 -66.24 63.66 38.20
CA GLN A 2 -65.19 63.58 37.18
C GLN A 2 -63.79 63.36 37.81
N ILE A 3 -63.76 62.99 39.09
CA ILE A 3 -62.52 62.88 39.88
C ILE A 3 -62.08 61.41 40.05
N LEU A 4 -62.96 60.42 39.77
CA LEU A 4 -62.62 58.99 39.92
C LEU A 4 -61.98 58.32 38.69
N LEU A 5 -61.92 58.98 37.53
CA LEU A 5 -61.29 58.43 36.31
C LEU A 5 -59.80 58.76 36.17
N PHE A 6 -59.27 59.69 36.97
CA PHE A 6 -57.82 60.01 36.96
C PHE A 6 -56.99 59.12 37.90
N ALA A 7 -57.61 58.48 38.89
CA ALA A 7 -56.90 57.66 39.88
C ALA A 7 -56.50 56.27 39.33
N THR A 8 -57.24 55.72 38.36
CA THR A 8 -56.92 54.41 37.76
C THR A 8 -55.88 54.51 36.64
N VAL A 9 -55.75 55.67 35.99
CA VAL A 9 -54.71 55.91 34.98
C VAL A 9 -53.34 56.15 35.63
N LEU A 10 -53.29 56.76 36.82
CA LEU A 10 -52.02 56.91 37.54
C LEU A 10 -51.49 55.60 38.16
N TYR A 11 -52.37 54.64 38.51
CA TYR A 11 -51.91 53.35 39.05
C TYR A 11 -51.27 52.45 37.97
N TYR A 12 -51.62 52.63 36.69
CA TYR A 12 -51.03 51.88 35.57
C TYR A 12 -49.74 52.48 35.01
N ILE A 13 -49.43 53.75 35.31
CA ILE A 13 -48.24 54.44 34.78
C ILE A 13 -47.02 54.32 35.72
N VAL A 14 -47.20 53.91 36.98
CA VAL A 14 -46.10 53.87 37.98
C VAL A 14 -45.29 52.56 37.95
N ASN A 15 -45.63 51.56 37.13
CA ASN A 15 -44.86 50.30 37.02
C ASN A 15 -43.99 50.16 35.77
N PHE A 16 -43.62 51.26 35.12
CA PHE A 16 -42.65 51.24 34.00
C PHE A 16 -41.56 52.31 34.15
N VAL A 17 -40.88 52.32 35.30
CA VAL A 17 -39.59 53.02 35.42
C VAL A 17 -38.62 52.11 36.15
N GLY A 18 -37.79 51.45 35.36
CA GLY A 18 -36.75 50.54 35.83
C GLY A 18 -36.05 49.82 34.68
N ALA A 19 -35.85 50.47 33.53
CA ALA A 19 -34.81 50.02 32.62
C ALA A 19 -33.48 50.42 33.26
N GLU A 20 -32.84 49.49 33.97
CA GLU A 20 -31.50 49.69 34.51
C GLU A 20 -30.60 50.27 33.40
N PRO A 21 -29.82 51.34 33.69
CA PRO A 21 -28.90 51.89 32.71
C PRO A 21 -27.94 50.79 32.26
N LYS A 22 -27.86 50.56 30.95
CA LYS A 22 -26.98 49.55 30.36
C LYS A 22 -25.57 49.74 30.94
N PRO A 23 -24.95 48.71 31.56
CA PRO A 23 -23.63 48.86 32.14
C PRO A 23 -22.64 49.24 31.04
N LYS A 24 -22.02 50.41 31.18
CA LYS A 24 -20.90 50.81 30.33
C LYS A 24 -19.71 49.93 30.70
N CYS A 25 -18.99 49.44 29.70
CA CYS A 25 -17.77 48.67 29.94
C CYS A 25 -16.78 49.50 30.76
N PRO A 26 -16.09 48.91 31.74
CA PRO A 26 -15.07 49.61 32.50
C PRO A 26 -13.93 50.02 31.57
N GLU A 27 -13.31 51.18 31.82
CA GLU A 27 -12.16 51.66 31.03
C GLU A 27 -10.95 50.71 31.14
N ARG A 28 -10.85 49.97 32.25
CA ARG A 28 -9.81 48.96 32.48
C ARG A 28 -10.44 47.65 32.95
N CYS A 29 -10.04 46.55 32.32
CA CYS A 29 -10.51 45.22 32.68
C CYS A 29 -9.72 44.66 33.88
N GLU A 30 -10.40 44.37 34.99
CA GLU A 30 -9.84 43.69 36.16
C GLU A 30 -10.27 42.22 36.20
N VAL A 31 -9.50 41.37 35.52
CA VAL A 31 -9.80 39.94 35.34
C VAL A 31 -9.91 39.19 36.68
N SER A 32 -9.22 39.65 37.73
CA SER A 32 -9.26 39.05 39.08
C SER A 32 -10.63 39.12 39.76
N THR A 33 -11.51 40.02 39.30
CA THR A 33 -12.87 40.17 39.84
C THR A 33 -13.92 39.42 39.03
N CYS A 34 -13.52 38.79 37.93
CA CYS A 34 -14.44 38.07 37.06
C CYS A 34 -15.07 36.88 37.77
N PRO A 35 -16.37 36.64 37.56
CA PRO A 35 -17.00 35.41 38.02
C PRO A 35 -16.36 34.21 37.29
N SER A 36 -16.24 33.08 37.99
CA SER A 36 -15.78 31.81 37.42
C SER A 36 -16.95 30.81 37.34
N PRO A 37 -17.94 31.04 36.47
CA PRO A 37 -19.11 30.18 36.37
C PRO A 37 -18.74 28.82 35.77
N SER A 38 -19.38 27.75 36.23
CA SER A 38 -19.22 26.43 35.61
C SER A 38 -20.07 26.31 34.33
N CYS A 39 -19.45 26.52 33.17
CA CYS A 39 -20.17 26.62 31.90
C CYS A 39 -20.16 25.32 31.09
N ALA A 40 -21.30 24.64 31.00
CA ALA A 40 -21.44 23.41 30.20
C ALA A 40 -21.21 23.63 28.69
N MET A 41 -21.54 24.81 28.16
CA MET A 41 -21.31 25.20 26.76
C MET A 41 -19.93 25.79 26.50
N GLY A 42 -19.08 25.85 27.53
CA GLY A 42 -17.77 26.49 27.48
C GLY A 42 -17.87 27.99 27.66
N TYR A 43 -16.75 28.67 27.44
CA TYR A 43 -16.60 30.08 27.75
C TYR A 43 -16.50 30.91 26.48
N VAL A 44 -17.15 32.07 26.51
CA VAL A 44 -16.97 33.15 25.52
C VAL A 44 -16.64 34.42 26.27
N PRO A 45 -15.91 35.36 25.64
CA PRO A 45 -15.74 36.68 26.23
C PRO A 45 -17.11 37.35 26.44
N ASP A 46 -17.24 38.09 27.53
CA ASP A 46 -18.34 39.02 27.74
C ASP A 46 -18.33 40.13 26.69
N ARG A 47 -19.33 41.01 26.75
CA ARG A 47 -19.46 42.12 25.77
C ARG A 47 -18.33 43.14 25.84
N CYS A 48 -17.63 43.22 26.97
CA CYS A 48 -16.53 44.12 27.20
C CYS A 48 -15.18 43.47 26.88
N ASN A 49 -15.21 42.21 26.39
CA ASN A 49 -14.04 41.37 26.15
C ASN A 49 -13.12 41.27 27.37
N CYS A 50 -13.73 41.26 28.57
CA CYS A 50 -13.03 41.33 29.84
C CYS A 50 -13.13 40.00 30.61
N CYS A 51 -14.34 39.55 30.93
CA CYS A 51 -14.56 38.30 31.64
C CYS A 51 -14.97 37.16 30.71
N LEU A 52 -14.68 35.93 31.14
CA LEU A 52 -15.22 34.73 30.50
C LEU A 52 -16.58 34.40 31.09
N VAL A 53 -17.60 34.37 30.24
CA VAL A 53 -18.99 34.05 30.60
C VAL A 53 -19.45 32.80 29.86
N CYS A 54 -20.56 32.22 30.31
CA CYS A 54 -21.10 31.04 29.65
C CYS A 54 -21.57 31.36 28.23
N ALA A 55 -21.09 30.55 27.28
CA ALA A 55 -21.49 30.65 25.88
C ALA A 55 -22.96 30.27 25.68
N GLN A 56 -23.59 30.84 24.65
CA GLN A 56 -24.95 30.45 24.25
C GLN A 56 -24.96 29.00 23.74
N GLY A 57 -25.93 28.23 24.21
CA GLY A 57 -26.16 26.83 23.88
C GLY A 57 -26.99 26.62 22.61
N GLU A 58 -27.25 25.37 22.27
CA GLU A 58 -28.09 25.06 21.11
C GLU A 58 -29.52 25.56 21.34
N SER A 59 -30.10 26.23 20.34
CA SER A 59 -31.41 26.92 20.38
C SER A 59 -31.45 28.24 21.15
N ASP A 60 -30.34 28.68 21.75
CA ASP A 60 -30.26 29.98 22.39
C ASP A 60 -30.19 31.13 21.37
N PRO A 61 -30.67 32.34 21.74
CA PRO A 61 -30.65 33.50 20.86
C PRO A 61 -29.23 33.94 20.49
N CYS A 62 -29.05 34.32 19.23
CA CYS A 62 -27.80 34.87 18.74
C CYS A 62 -28.01 35.91 17.62
N GLY A 63 -26.96 36.69 17.37
CA GLY A 63 -26.89 37.61 16.24
C GLY A 63 -27.43 39.02 16.50
N ARG A 64 -28.03 39.30 17.67
CA ARG A 64 -28.34 40.67 18.09
C ARG A 64 -27.17 41.28 18.85
N LYS A 65 -27.14 42.62 18.93
CA LYS A 65 -26.13 43.40 19.67
C LYS A 65 -26.03 43.01 21.16
N ASP A 66 -27.12 42.52 21.73
CA ASP A 66 -27.21 42.11 23.14
C ASP A 66 -27.03 40.59 23.33
N ASP A 67 -26.96 39.78 22.27
CA ASP A 67 -26.79 38.34 22.41
C ASP A 67 -25.30 37.98 22.58
N LEU A 68 -25.02 36.99 23.44
CA LEU A 68 -23.66 36.45 23.58
C LEU A 68 -23.32 35.52 22.40
N PRO A 69 -22.03 35.30 22.08
CA PRO A 69 -21.63 34.37 21.03
C PRO A 69 -22.06 32.92 21.33
N CYS A 70 -22.33 32.17 20.26
CA CYS A 70 -22.57 30.73 20.36
C CYS A 70 -21.31 29.99 20.80
N GLY A 71 -21.47 28.92 21.58
CA GLY A 71 -20.38 28.09 22.06
C GLY A 71 -19.63 27.30 20.97
N ASP A 72 -18.53 26.68 21.37
CA ASP A 72 -17.67 25.90 20.46
C ASP A 72 -18.45 24.81 19.70
N GLY A 73 -18.34 24.80 18.36
CA GLY A 73 -19.05 23.89 17.47
C GLY A 73 -20.46 24.33 17.04
N LEU A 74 -21.00 25.42 17.60
CA LEU A 74 -22.26 26.01 17.19
C LEU A 74 -22.04 27.15 16.17
N GLU A 75 -23.05 27.41 15.35
CA GLU A 75 -23.13 28.54 14.43
C GLU A 75 -24.46 29.28 14.60
N CYS A 76 -24.43 30.61 14.46
CA CYS A 76 -25.64 31.41 14.56
C CYS A 76 -26.41 31.33 13.24
N LYS A 77 -27.60 30.72 13.23
CA LYS A 77 -28.47 30.65 12.06
C LYS A 77 -29.68 31.56 12.17
N HIS A 78 -30.03 32.20 11.06
CA HIS A 78 -31.24 33.00 10.93
C HIS A 78 -32.30 32.24 10.14
N PRO A 79 -33.59 32.34 10.51
CA PRO A 79 -34.70 31.81 9.71
C PRO A 79 -34.66 32.33 8.27
N ALA A 80 -34.93 31.46 7.30
CA ALA A 80 -34.90 31.79 5.89
C ALA A 80 -35.85 32.96 5.55
N GLY A 81 -35.32 33.98 4.85
CA GLY A 81 -36.12 35.09 4.30
C GLY A 81 -36.19 36.38 5.11
N LYS A 82 -35.55 36.49 6.29
CA LYS A 82 -35.54 37.74 7.08
C LYS A 82 -34.18 38.01 7.74
N ARG A 83 -33.35 38.89 7.15
CA ARG A 83 -32.06 39.35 7.71
C ARG A 83 -32.18 40.08 9.07
N LEU A 84 -33.38 40.51 9.47
CA LEU A 84 -33.66 41.13 10.78
C LEU A 84 -34.32 40.18 11.81
N ALA A 85 -34.49 38.89 11.49
CA ALA A 85 -35.08 37.94 12.44
C ALA A 85 -34.07 37.51 13.53
N LYS A 86 -34.58 37.21 14.72
CA LYS A 86 -33.84 36.62 15.84
C LYS A 86 -33.11 35.35 15.36
N GLY A 87 -31.78 35.32 15.47
CA GLY A 87 -30.98 34.15 15.17
C GLY A 87 -30.99 33.17 16.34
N PHE A 88 -30.66 31.91 16.07
CA PHE A 88 -30.51 30.88 17.09
C PHE A 88 -29.23 30.07 16.84
N CYS A 89 -28.54 29.69 17.90
CA CYS A 89 -27.35 28.86 17.82
C CYS A 89 -27.73 27.44 17.42
N GLN A 90 -27.11 26.91 16.36
CA GLN A 90 -27.32 25.54 15.87
C GLN A 90 -25.99 24.81 15.73
N CYS A 91 -25.96 23.51 16.00
CA CYS A 91 -24.76 22.71 15.79
C CYS A 91 -24.36 22.67 14.31
N LYS A 92 -23.08 22.95 14.02
CA LYS A 92 -22.53 22.86 12.65
C LYS A 92 -22.69 21.45 12.06
N LEU A 93 -22.60 20.43 12.90
CA LEU A 93 -22.70 19.03 12.53
C LEU A 93 -23.97 18.41 13.13
N GLY A 94 -25.09 18.52 12.42
CA GLY A 94 -26.41 18.08 12.88
C GLY A 94 -26.73 16.57 12.77
N HIS A 95 -25.74 15.71 12.55
CA HIS A 95 -25.96 14.26 12.46
C HIS A 95 -25.87 13.61 13.84
N LYS A 96 -26.67 12.55 14.09
CA LYS A 96 -26.61 11.77 15.33
C LYS A 96 -25.21 11.19 15.52
N VAL A 97 -24.77 11.05 16.78
CA VAL A 97 -23.49 10.45 17.13
C VAL A 97 -23.65 9.49 18.31
N CYS A 98 -22.85 8.43 18.32
CA CYS A 98 -22.80 7.48 19.42
C CYS A 98 -21.71 7.89 20.41
N GLY A 99 -22.06 8.06 21.68
CA GLY A 99 -21.11 8.38 22.73
C GLY A 99 -20.43 7.15 23.32
N SER A 100 -19.28 7.38 23.94
CA SER A 100 -18.50 6.35 24.66
C SER A 100 -19.21 5.77 25.88
N ASP A 101 -20.28 6.43 26.32
CA ASP A 101 -21.20 5.99 27.35
C ASP A 101 -22.32 5.07 26.80
N GLY A 102 -22.30 4.76 25.50
CA GLY A 102 -23.31 3.93 24.84
C GLY A 102 -24.60 4.67 24.51
N ASN A 103 -24.70 5.97 24.81
CA ASN A 103 -25.88 6.77 24.52
C ASN A 103 -25.80 7.41 23.13
N THR A 104 -26.95 7.50 22.46
CA THR A 104 -27.07 8.22 21.19
C THR A 104 -27.41 9.68 21.44
N TYR A 105 -26.61 10.56 20.87
CA TYR A 105 -26.82 12.01 20.90
C TYR A 105 -27.37 12.51 19.57
N GLY A 106 -28.23 13.54 19.62
CA GLY A 106 -28.83 14.13 18.42
C GLY A 106 -27.80 14.78 17.50
N ASN A 107 -26.72 15.31 18.08
CA ASN A 107 -25.58 15.88 17.37
C ASN A 107 -24.31 15.91 18.25
N VAL A 108 -23.16 16.24 17.65
CA VAL A 108 -21.88 16.31 18.36
C VAL A 108 -21.84 17.40 19.45
N CYS A 109 -22.60 18.48 19.28
CA CYS A 109 -22.65 19.56 20.25
C CYS A 109 -23.32 19.08 21.55
N GLN A 110 -24.44 18.34 21.45
CA GLN A 110 -25.11 17.72 22.59
C GLN A 110 -24.22 16.73 23.34
N LEU A 111 -23.45 15.91 22.62
CA LEU A 111 -22.46 15.00 23.23
C LEU A 111 -21.41 15.79 24.02
N LYS A 112 -20.86 16.87 23.46
CA LYS A 112 -19.88 17.74 24.14
C LYS A 112 -20.45 18.35 25.42
N VAL A 113 -21.73 18.75 25.44
CA VAL A 113 -22.38 19.29 26.65
C VAL A 113 -22.39 18.24 27.76
N GLN A 114 -22.80 17.01 27.44
CA GLN A 114 -22.87 15.93 28.43
C GLN A 114 -21.49 15.47 28.88
N SER A 115 -20.51 15.45 27.98
CA SER A 115 -19.10 15.19 28.29
C SER A 115 -18.54 16.20 29.31
N ARG A 116 -18.84 17.49 29.15
CA ARG A 116 -18.41 18.53 30.09
C ARG A 116 -19.14 18.45 31.44
N LYS A 117 -20.43 18.12 31.45
CA LYS A 117 -21.18 17.87 32.69
C LYS A 117 -20.62 16.67 33.45
N ALA A 118 -20.32 15.58 32.75
CA ALA A 118 -19.67 14.40 33.32
C ALA A 118 -18.32 14.79 33.97
N LEU A 119 -17.48 15.55 33.25
CA LEU A 119 -16.20 16.02 33.78
C LEU A 119 -16.35 16.89 35.04
N GLN A 120 -17.34 17.79 35.08
CA GLN A 120 -17.64 18.63 36.26
C GLN A 120 -18.11 17.80 37.46
N GLN A 121 -18.69 16.62 37.22
CA GLN A 121 -19.10 15.67 38.24
C GLN A 121 -18.00 14.66 38.61
N GLY A 122 -16.79 14.81 38.07
CA GLY A 122 -15.67 13.88 38.28
C GLY A 122 -15.80 12.55 37.53
N LEU A 123 -16.71 12.46 36.56
CA LEU A 123 -16.92 11.28 35.71
C LEU A 123 -16.04 11.35 34.44
N PRO A 124 -15.77 10.20 33.80
CA PRO A 124 -15.01 10.15 32.53
C PRO A 124 -15.68 10.98 31.42
N THR A 125 -14.86 11.62 30.58
CA THR A 125 -15.35 12.39 29.43
C THR A 125 -16.01 11.49 28.40
N ILE A 126 -17.13 11.94 27.85
CA ILE A 126 -17.86 11.24 26.80
C ILE A 126 -17.29 11.66 25.44
N ASN A 127 -16.82 10.71 24.65
CA ASN A 127 -16.25 10.93 23.32
C ASN A 127 -17.14 10.30 22.24
N SER A 128 -17.12 10.85 21.03
CA SER A 128 -17.82 10.27 19.88
C SER A 128 -17.12 8.98 19.44
N VAL A 129 -17.81 7.85 19.50
CA VAL A 129 -17.32 6.53 19.04
C VAL A 129 -17.55 6.35 17.55
N LYS A 130 -18.75 6.70 17.08
CA LYS A 130 -19.11 6.61 15.66
C LYS A 130 -20.16 7.66 15.26
N LYS A 131 -20.17 7.98 13.97
CA LYS A 131 -21.27 8.75 13.35
C LYS A 131 -22.51 7.85 13.23
N GLY A 132 -23.67 8.37 13.59
CA GLY A 132 -24.93 7.62 13.67
C GLY A 132 -25.32 7.18 15.08
N PRO A 133 -26.48 6.53 15.26
CA PRO A 133 -26.94 6.03 16.56
C PRO A 133 -26.05 4.90 17.10
N CYS A 134 -25.99 4.76 18.41
CA CYS A 134 -25.47 3.55 19.04
C CYS A 134 -26.35 2.35 18.67
N GLU A 135 -25.72 1.22 18.35
CA GLU A 135 -26.45 -0.02 18.08
C GLU A 135 -27.00 -0.57 19.40
N ILE A 136 -28.33 -0.66 19.51
CA ILE A 136 -28.98 -1.35 20.63
C ILE A 136 -28.91 -2.85 20.33
N ASN A 137 -27.75 -3.46 20.55
CA ASN A 137 -27.60 -4.90 20.42
C ASN A 137 -27.63 -5.56 21.81
N HIS A 138 -28.71 -6.28 22.07
CA HIS A 138 -28.97 -7.04 23.30
C HIS A 138 -27.99 -8.20 23.57
N ASN A 139 -26.91 -8.36 22.82
CA ASN A 139 -25.93 -9.43 23.05
C ASN A 139 -24.51 -9.05 22.56
N LYS A 140 -23.58 -9.05 23.52
CA LYS A 140 -22.11 -9.16 23.42
C LYS A 140 -21.36 -8.13 22.54
N GLY A 141 -20.59 -7.29 23.24
CA GLY A 141 -19.44 -6.58 22.70
C GLY A 141 -19.33 -5.21 23.31
N THR A 142 -18.75 -5.13 24.51
CA THR A 142 -18.42 -3.86 25.15
C THR A 142 -17.47 -3.06 24.25
N SER A 143 -18.00 -2.12 23.47
CA SER A 143 -17.20 -1.06 22.87
C SER A 143 -16.74 -0.17 24.02
N HIS A 144 -15.61 -0.52 24.63
CA HIS A 144 -14.91 0.31 25.61
C HIS A 144 -13.86 1.13 24.85
N PRO A 145 -14.19 2.33 24.32
CA PRO A 145 -13.22 3.24 23.70
C PRO A 145 -12.15 3.75 24.68
N THR A 146 -12.29 3.46 25.98
CA THR A 146 -11.26 3.69 27.01
C THR A 146 -10.28 2.52 27.15
N SER A 147 -10.57 1.36 26.57
CA SER A 147 -9.67 0.21 26.63
C SER A 147 -8.42 0.51 25.80
N PRO A 148 -7.22 0.32 26.35
CA PRO A 148 -5.96 0.47 25.62
C PRO A 148 -5.93 -0.27 24.28
N ARG A 149 -6.65 -1.39 24.17
CA ARG A 149 -6.79 -2.18 22.93
C ARG A 149 -7.35 -1.36 21.76
N TYR A 150 -8.38 -0.56 21.97
CA TYR A 150 -9.00 0.22 20.87
C TYR A 150 -8.32 1.58 20.67
N LYS A 151 -7.47 2.00 21.60
CA LYS A 151 -6.76 3.29 21.54
C LYS A 151 -5.37 3.19 20.91
N PHE A 152 -4.67 2.07 21.11
CA PHE A 152 -3.25 1.93 20.75
C PHE A 152 -2.97 0.84 19.70
N ASN A 153 -3.99 0.20 19.13
CA ASN A 153 -3.81 -0.80 18.07
C ASN A 153 -3.64 -0.16 16.67
N PHE A 154 -2.84 0.90 16.57
CA PHE A 154 -2.60 1.61 15.30
C PHE A 154 -2.01 0.70 14.21
N ILE A 155 -1.24 -0.34 14.57
CA ILE A 155 -0.74 -1.34 13.62
C ILE A 155 -1.88 -2.13 12.99
N ALA A 156 -2.89 -2.51 13.78
CA ALA A 156 -4.05 -3.23 13.26
C ALA A 156 -4.86 -2.35 12.29
N ASP A 157 -5.00 -1.07 12.62
CA ASP A 157 -5.71 -0.09 11.77
C ASP A 157 -5.00 0.08 10.41
N VAL A 158 -3.65 0.15 10.42
CA VAL A 158 -2.84 0.20 9.19
C VAL A 158 -3.00 -1.07 8.37
N VAL A 159 -2.93 -2.25 9.00
CA VAL A 159 -3.10 -3.54 8.33
C VAL A 159 -4.47 -3.66 7.68
N GLU A 160 -5.54 -3.30 8.39
CA GLU A 160 -6.91 -3.33 7.88
C GLU A 160 -7.07 -2.42 6.65
N LYS A 161 -6.42 -1.26 6.66
CA LYS A 161 -6.43 -0.31 5.54
C LYS A 161 -5.70 -0.84 4.31
N ILE A 162 -4.52 -1.45 4.48
CA ILE A 162 -3.62 -1.80 3.35
C ILE A 162 -3.84 -3.22 2.81
N ALA A 163 -4.30 -4.15 3.64
CA ALA A 163 -4.42 -5.57 3.31
C ALA A 163 -5.14 -5.87 1.99
N PRO A 164 -6.24 -5.18 1.62
CA PRO A 164 -6.95 -5.47 0.37
C PRO A 164 -6.13 -5.25 -0.90
N ALA A 165 -5.10 -4.40 -0.85
CA ALA A 165 -4.24 -4.06 -1.98
C ALA A 165 -2.95 -4.90 -2.05
N VAL A 166 -2.72 -5.78 -1.07
CA VAL A 166 -1.60 -6.73 -1.07
C VAL A 166 -2.00 -8.00 -1.80
N VAL A 167 -1.08 -8.55 -2.59
CA VAL A 167 -1.32 -9.72 -3.45
C VAL A 167 -0.27 -10.79 -3.25
N HIS A 168 -0.67 -12.03 -3.50
CA HIS A 168 0.25 -13.17 -3.64
C HIS A 168 0.64 -13.34 -5.10
N ILE A 169 1.91 -13.60 -5.37
CA ILE A 169 2.46 -13.78 -6.72
C ILE A 169 3.12 -15.15 -6.79
N GLU A 170 2.76 -15.91 -7.80
CA GLU A 170 3.31 -17.23 -8.06
C GLU A 170 3.75 -17.35 -9.52
N LEU A 171 5.01 -17.70 -9.72
CA LEU A 171 5.58 -18.08 -11.00
C LEU A 171 5.62 -19.60 -11.08
N PHE A 172 5.01 -20.19 -12.10
CA PHE A 172 5.04 -21.64 -12.30
C PHE A 172 5.41 -22.01 -13.73
N LEU A 173 6.02 -23.18 -13.86
CA LEU A 173 6.32 -23.82 -15.13
C LEU A 173 5.21 -24.78 -15.49
N ARG A 174 4.65 -24.64 -16.69
CA ARG A 174 3.70 -25.64 -17.22
C ARG A 174 4.46 -26.70 -18.01
N HIS A 175 4.57 -27.91 -17.45
CA HIS A 175 5.28 -28.99 -18.13
C HIS A 175 4.52 -29.47 -19.39
N PRO A 176 5.16 -29.50 -20.59
CA PRO A 176 4.49 -29.84 -21.84
C PRO A 176 3.89 -31.25 -21.88
N LEU A 177 4.59 -32.23 -21.28
CA LEU A 177 4.20 -33.65 -21.33
C LEU A 177 3.18 -34.09 -20.27
N PHE A 178 3.22 -33.52 -19.06
CA PHE A 178 2.41 -33.99 -17.92
C PHE A 178 1.31 -33.00 -17.51
N GLY A 179 1.27 -31.80 -18.08
CA GLY A 179 0.29 -30.77 -17.75
C GLY A 179 0.33 -30.28 -16.30
N ARG A 180 1.31 -30.71 -15.50
CA ARG A 180 1.51 -30.27 -14.12
C ARG A 180 2.19 -28.91 -14.07
N ASN A 181 1.69 -28.05 -13.20
CA ASN A 181 2.30 -26.77 -12.86
C ASN A 181 3.31 -27.00 -11.75
N VAL A 182 4.58 -26.67 -11.98
CA VAL A 182 5.63 -26.73 -10.96
C VAL A 182 5.92 -25.29 -10.52
N PRO A 183 5.71 -24.93 -9.23
CA PRO A 183 6.04 -23.59 -8.75
C PRO A 183 7.57 -23.37 -8.84
N LEU A 184 7.96 -22.26 -9.45
CA LEU A 184 9.36 -21.84 -9.64
C LEU A 184 9.77 -20.76 -8.64
N SER A 185 8.87 -19.80 -8.41
CA SER A 185 9.09 -18.68 -7.48
C SER A 185 7.75 -18.25 -6.89
N SER A 186 7.79 -17.76 -5.66
CA SER A 186 6.61 -17.30 -4.94
C SER A 186 6.99 -16.10 -4.07
N GLY A 187 6.07 -15.16 -3.92
CA GLY A 187 6.27 -13.97 -3.11
C GLY A 187 5.03 -13.11 -3.03
N SER A 188 5.23 -11.86 -2.60
CA SER A 188 4.17 -10.88 -2.46
C SER A 188 4.32 -9.73 -3.45
N GLY A 189 3.25 -8.94 -3.58
CA GLY A 189 3.26 -7.66 -4.28
C GLY A 189 2.17 -6.75 -3.76
N PHE A 190 2.05 -5.57 -4.36
CA PHE A 190 0.96 -4.66 -4.05
C PHE A 190 0.47 -3.92 -5.29
N VAL A 191 -0.82 -3.62 -5.29
CA VAL A 191 -1.50 -2.91 -6.38
C VAL A 191 -1.26 -1.41 -6.24
N MET A 192 -0.81 -0.78 -7.32
CA MET A 192 -0.51 0.66 -7.37
C MET A 192 -1.44 1.44 -8.31
N SER A 193 -2.19 0.75 -9.19
CA SER A 193 -3.21 1.36 -10.05
C SER A 193 -4.49 0.55 -10.02
N ASP A 194 -5.64 1.25 -10.03
CA ASP A 194 -6.97 0.63 -10.08
C ASP A 194 -7.22 -0.17 -11.36
N THR A 195 -6.37 0.04 -12.39
CA THR A 195 -6.34 -0.71 -13.65
C THR A 195 -5.58 -2.04 -13.55
N GLY A 196 -4.92 -2.35 -12.44
CA GLY A 196 -4.22 -3.62 -12.22
C GLY A 196 -2.71 -3.59 -12.43
N LEU A 197 -2.05 -2.43 -12.27
CA LEU A 197 -0.59 -2.36 -12.19
C LEU A 197 -0.14 -2.76 -10.78
N ILE A 198 0.79 -3.71 -10.71
CA ILE A 198 1.29 -4.30 -9.46
C ILE A 198 2.80 -4.18 -9.43
N VAL A 199 3.35 -3.85 -8.26
CA VAL A 199 4.79 -3.76 -8.00
C VAL A 199 5.22 -4.92 -7.11
N THR A 200 6.39 -5.48 -7.38
CA THR A 200 7.03 -6.55 -6.60
C THR A 200 8.55 -6.53 -6.84
N ASN A 201 9.29 -7.48 -6.27
CA ASN A 201 10.69 -7.68 -6.57
C ASN A 201 10.93 -8.41 -7.90
N ALA A 202 12.10 -8.20 -8.50
CA ALA A 202 12.47 -8.87 -9.75
C ALA A 202 12.67 -10.38 -9.55
N HIS A 203 13.23 -10.81 -8.43
CA HIS A 203 13.42 -12.24 -8.11
C HIS A 203 12.11 -13.01 -7.88
N VAL A 204 11.01 -12.33 -7.50
CA VAL A 204 9.69 -12.96 -7.34
C VAL A 204 9.12 -13.39 -8.70
N VAL A 205 9.41 -12.63 -9.75
CA VAL A 205 8.85 -12.85 -11.10
C VAL A 205 9.86 -13.45 -12.09
N SER A 206 11.07 -13.76 -11.64
CA SER A 206 12.16 -14.31 -12.46
C SER A 206 12.80 -15.50 -11.76
N SER A 207 12.90 -16.64 -12.44
CA SER A 207 13.73 -17.77 -11.99
C SER A 207 15.10 -17.75 -12.67
N THR A 208 16.14 -18.18 -11.94
CA THR A 208 17.47 -18.45 -12.48
C THR A 208 17.64 -19.89 -12.97
N THR A 209 16.76 -20.81 -12.54
CA THR A 209 16.85 -22.22 -12.94
C THR A 209 16.44 -22.38 -14.42
N PRO A 210 17.31 -22.95 -15.26
CA PRO A 210 17.08 -23.13 -16.69
C PRO A 210 16.18 -24.35 -16.94
N VAL A 211 14.91 -24.26 -16.52
CA VAL A 211 13.93 -25.33 -16.76
C VAL A 211 13.13 -25.05 -18.04
N SER A 212 13.20 -25.97 -19.01
CA SER A 212 12.50 -25.83 -20.30
C SER A 212 10.98 -25.82 -20.16
N GLY A 213 10.33 -24.83 -20.79
CA GLY A 213 8.88 -24.73 -20.91
C GLY A 213 8.32 -23.33 -20.65
N ARG A 214 7.00 -23.18 -20.85
CA ARG A 214 6.33 -21.88 -20.74
C ARG A 214 6.12 -21.49 -19.28
N GLN A 215 6.72 -20.36 -18.92
CA GLN A 215 6.52 -19.71 -17.62
C GLN A 215 5.19 -18.96 -17.61
N GLN A 216 4.43 -19.09 -16.52
CA GLN A 216 3.18 -18.36 -16.30
C GLN A 216 3.20 -17.69 -14.93
N LEU A 217 2.69 -16.47 -14.88
CA LEU A 217 2.55 -15.68 -13.66
C LEU A 217 1.08 -15.63 -13.26
N LYS A 218 0.80 -16.02 -12.03
CA LYS A 218 -0.49 -15.84 -11.39
C LYS A 218 -0.38 -14.86 -10.25
N VAL A 219 -1.40 -14.04 -10.13
CA VAL A 219 -1.59 -13.12 -9.02
C VAL A 219 -2.88 -13.50 -8.33
N GLN A 220 -2.82 -13.69 -7.02
CA GLN A 220 -4.00 -13.90 -6.20
C GLN A 220 -4.23 -12.72 -5.27
N MET A 221 -5.45 -12.21 -5.31
CA MET A 221 -5.91 -11.07 -4.54
C MET A 221 -6.31 -11.47 -3.12
N HIS A 222 -6.42 -10.49 -2.22
CA HIS A 222 -6.90 -10.70 -0.85
C HIS A 222 -8.31 -11.32 -0.78
N ASN A 223 -9.18 -11.04 -1.75
CA ASN A 223 -10.53 -11.62 -1.82
C ASN A 223 -10.57 -13.05 -2.40
N GLY A 224 -9.42 -13.60 -2.80
CA GLY A 224 -9.29 -14.93 -3.40
C GLY A 224 -9.33 -14.96 -4.93
N ASP A 225 -9.64 -13.83 -5.61
CA ASP A 225 -9.63 -13.77 -7.07
C ASP A 225 -8.22 -14.03 -7.63
N ILE A 226 -8.14 -14.81 -8.72
CA ILE A 226 -6.87 -15.17 -9.37
C ILE A 226 -6.84 -14.59 -10.77
N TYR A 227 -5.75 -13.90 -11.10
CA TYR A 227 -5.50 -13.30 -12.40
C TYR A 227 -4.22 -13.84 -13.01
N GLU A 228 -4.22 -14.06 -14.34
CA GLU A 228 -2.97 -14.22 -15.09
C GLU A 228 -2.33 -12.84 -15.25
N ALA A 229 -1.02 -12.75 -15.02
CA ALA A 229 -0.28 -11.51 -15.08
C ALA A 229 0.82 -11.56 -16.13
N THR A 230 1.14 -10.39 -16.69
CA THR A 230 2.27 -10.21 -17.61
C THR A 230 3.29 -9.25 -17.01
N ILE A 231 4.57 -9.56 -17.14
CA ILE A 231 5.64 -8.63 -16.75
C ILE A 231 5.60 -7.41 -17.68
N LYS A 232 5.51 -6.22 -17.10
CA LYS A 232 5.55 -4.95 -17.82
C LYS A 232 6.98 -4.44 -17.93
N ASP A 233 7.66 -4.31 -16.81
CA ASP A 233 9.06 -3.88 -16.73
C ASP A 233 9.77 -4.60 -15.58
N ILE A 234 11.08 -4.80 -15.72
CA ILE A 234 11.94 -5.45 -14.72
C ILE A 234 13.32 -4.79 -14.68
N ASP A 235 13.78 -4.40 -13.49
CA ASP A 235 15.15 -3.97 -13.22
C ASP A 235 15.78 -4.95 -12.22
N LYS A 236 16.62 -5.86 -12.73
CA LYS A 236 17.34 -6.84 -11.92
C LYS A 236 18.41 -6.19 -11.02
N LYS A 237 18.93 -5.01 -11.38
CA LYS A 237 19.97 -4.32 -10.57
C LYS A 237 19.37 -3.74 -9.30
N SER A 238 18.18 -3.12 -9.42
CA SER A 238 17.46 -2.61 -8.24
C SER A 238 16.51 -3.62 -7.60
N ASP A 239 16.39 -4.82 -8.17
CA ASP A 239 15.44 -5.86 -7.79
C ASP A 239 13.98 -5.39 -7.75
N ILE A 240 13.55 -4.60 -8.75
CA ILE A 240 12.15 -4.11 -8.87
C ILE A 240 11.53 -4.67 -10.15
N ALA A 241 10.27 -5.10 -10.07
CA ALA A 241 9.47 -5.44 -11.23
C ALA A 241 8.07 -4.83 -11.14
N THR A 242 7.49 -4.57 -12.31
CA THR A 242 6.06 -4.29 -12.45
C THR A 242 5.41 -5.37 -13.28
N ILE A 243 4.24 -5.82 -12.83
CA ILE A 243 3.39 -6.74 -13.56
C ILE A 243 2.00 -6.13 -13.75
N LYS A 244 1.30 -6.60 -14.78
CA LYS A 244 -0.03 -6.12 -15.14
C LYS A 244 -1.03 -7.27 -15.12
N VAL A 245 -2.13 -7.07 -14.41
CA VAL A 245 -3.34 -7.91 -14.47
C VAL A 245 -4.48 -7.15 -15.14
N ASN A 246 -5.50 -7.86 -15.60
CA ASN A 246 -6.68 -7.27 -16.24
C ASN A 246 -7.94 -7.55 -15.40
N PRO A 247 -8.21 -6.72 -14.39
CA PRO A 247 -9.33 -6.94 -13.49
C PRO A 247 -10.66 -6.47 -14.11
N LEU A 248 -11.75 -7.16 -13.78
CA LEU A 248 -13.10 -6.77 -14.22
C LEU A 248 -13.66 -5.58 -13.43
N LYS A 249 -13.14 -5.37 -12.22
CA LYS A 249 -13.53 -4.30 -11.29
C LYS A 249 -12.29 -3.50 -10.91
N LYS A 250 -12.49 -2.24 -10.50
CA LYS A 250 -11.41 -1.42 -9.95
C LYS A 250 -10.82 -2.08 -8.71
N LEU A 251 -9.50 -2.15 -8.65
CA LEU A 251 -8.78 -2.74 -7.52
C LEU A 251 -8.51 -1.69 -6.43
N PRO A 252 -8.44 -2.09 -5.15
CA PRO A 252 -7.86 -1.25 -4.11
C PRO A 252 -6.39 -1.00 -4.40
N VAL A 253 -5.88 0.19 -4.07
CA VAL A 253 -4.52 0.63 -4.40
C VAL A 253 -3.80 1.17 -3.19
N LEU A 254 -2.46 1.01 -3.18
CA LEU A 254 -1.58 1.72 -2.28
C LEU A 254 -0.87 2.87 -3.00
N LEU A 255 -0.64 3.95 -2.28
CA LEU A 255 0.11 5.11 -2.75
C LEU A 255 1.55 5.03 -2.26
N LEU A 256 2.49 5.52 -3.08
CA LEU A 256 3.88 5.66 -2.66
C LEU A 256 4.02 6.92 -1.79
N GLY A 257 4.68 6.77 -0.65
CA GLY A 257 5.16 7.90 0.16
C GLY A 257 6.59 8.30 -0.25
N HIS A 258 7.16 9.27 0.46
CA HIS A 258 8.52 9.74 0.23
C HIS A 258 9.51 9.08 1.21
N SER A 259 10.34 8.16 0.70
CA SER A 259 11.34 7.48 1.52
C SER A 259 12.43 8.41 2.06
N ALA A 260 12.68 9.54 1.38
CA ALA A 260 13.61 10.57 1.83
C ALA A 260 13.17 11.28 3.13
N ASP A 261 11.87 11.27 3.45
CA ASP A 261 11.31 11.93 4.63
C ASP A 261 11.30 11.00 5.87
N LEU A 262 11.72 9.75 5.71
CA LEU A 262 11.75 8.76 6.79
C LEU A 262 12.68 9.17 7.92
N ARG A 263 12.19 9.01 9.15
CA ARG A 263 12.97 9.26 10.36
C ARG A 263 13.39 7.93 11.01
N PRO A 264 14.65 7.79 11.46
CA PRO A 264 15.02 6.70 12.34
C PRO A 264 14.08 6.64 13.56
N GLY A 265 13.56 5.44 13.85
CA GLY A 265 12.58 5.20 14.90
C GLY A 265 11.10 5.26 14.46
N GLU A 266 10.82 5.62 13.20
CA GLU A 266 9.44 5.60 12.67
C GLU A 266 8.91 4.17 12.57
N PHE A 267 7.67 3.94 13.03
CA PHE A 267 7.02 2.64 12.95
C PHE A 267 6.69 2.28 11.50
N VAL A 268 6.97 1.04 11.16
CA VAL A 268 6.71 0.47 9.86
C VAL A 268 6.03 -0.89 9.98
N VAL A 269 5.26 -1.23 8.96
CA VAL A 269 4.60 -2.52 8.81
C VAL A 269 5.05 -3.15 7.50
N ALA A 270 5.66 -4.33 7.57
CA ALA A 270 5.94 -5.15 6.41
C ALA A 270 4.82 -6.19 6.29
N ILE A 271 4.11 -6.16 5.16
CA ILE A 271 2.98 -7.05 4.91
C ILE A 271 3.20 -7.81 3.61
N GLY A 272 2.78 -9.08 3.61
CA GLY A 272 2.72 -9.90 2.43
C GLY A 272 1.58 -10.89 2.50
N SER A 273 1.42 -11.65 1.43
CA SER A 273 0.50 -12.77 1.32
C SER A 273 1.33 -14.01 0.95
N PRO A 274 1.99 -14.70 1.91
CA PRO A 274 2.75 -15.93 1.63
C PRO A 274 1.91 -17.02 0.97
N PHE A 275 0.64 -17.08 1.35
CA PHE A 275 -0.33 -18.04 0.86
C PHE A 275 -1.61 -17.29 0.52
N ALA A 276 -2.29 -17.78 -0.51
CA ALA A 276 -3.69 -17.50 -0.78
C ALA A 276 -4.48 -17.26 0.53
N LEU A 277 -5.03 -16.05 0.73
CA LEU A 277 -5.93 -15.70 1.84
C LEU A 277 -5.31 -15.52 3.23
N GLN A 278 -3.99 -15.67 3.40
CA GLN A 278 -3.32 -15.43 4.69
C GLN A 278 -2.23 -14.35 4.54
N ASN A 279 -2.42 -13.23 5.24
CA ASN A 279 -1.43 -12.18 5.30
C ASN A 279 -0.36 -12.53 6.35
N THR A 280 0.92 -12.39 6.00
CA THR A 280 2.00 -12.28 6.98
C THR A 280 2.26 -10.82 7.25
N VAL A 281 2.09 -10.42 8.50
CA VAL A 281 2.31 -9.06 8.96
C VAL A 281 3.40 -9.07 10.01
N THR A 282 4.39 -8.22 9.82
CA THR A 282 5.42 -7.94 10.81
C THR A 282 5.51 -6.43 10.99
N THR A 283 5.90 -6.00 12.19
CA THR A 283 6.06 -4.58 12.52
C THR A 283 7.45 -4.37 13.12
N GLY A 284 7.98 -3.19 12.90
CA GLY A 284 9.23 -2.73 13.47
C GLY A 284 9.34 -1.22 13.34
N ILE A 285 10.55 -0.73 13.46
CA ILE A 285 10.92 0.66 13.23
C ILE A 285 11.95 0.76 12.10
N VAL A 286 12.07 1.95 11.52
CA VAL A 286 13.20 2.29 10.65
C VAL A 286 14.46 2.42 11.52
N SER A 287 15.44 1.55 11.32
CA SER A 287 16.76 1.68 11.94
C SER A 287 17.59 2.76 11.26
N THR A 288 17.57 2.77 9.92
CA THR A 288 18.30 3.73 9.08
C THR A 288 17.54 3.93 7.78
N ALA A 289 17.33 5.18 7.34
CA ALA A 289 16.60 5.48 6.11
C ALA A 289 17.44 5.29 4.83
N GLN A 290 18.78 5.37 4.95
CA GLN A 290 19.72 5.29 3.83
C GLN A 290 20.95 4.50 4.26
N ARG A 291 21.01 3.22 3.88
CA ARG A 291 22.19 2.38 4.05
C ARG A 291 22.78 2.02 2.68
N ASP A 292 24.03 2.41 2.44
CA ASP A 292 24.73 2.08 1.21
C ASP A 292 24.91 0.56 1.10
N GLY A 293 24.49 -0.04 -0.02
CA GLY A 293 24.64 -1.48 -0.28
C GLY A 293 26.09 -1.95 -0.32
N LYS A 294 27.07 -1.06 -0.52
CA LYS A 294 28.50 -1.36 -0.38
C LYS A 294 28.87 -1.75 1.05
N GLU A 295 28.22 -1.16 2.05
CA GLU A 295 28.39 -1.55 3.45
C GLU A 295 27.79 -2.93 3.76
N LEU A 296 26.87 -3.41 2.92
CA LEU A 296 26.22 -4.73 3.04
C LEU A 296 27.00 -5.84 2.33
N GLY A 297 28.18 -5.53 1.79
CA GLY A 297 29.02 -6.50 1.06
C GLY A 297 28.53 -6.79 -0.36
N ILE A 298 27.55 -6.04 -0.87
CA ILE A 298 27.04 -6.16 -2.23
C ILE A 298 28.01 -5.42 -3.17
N ARG A 299 28.89 -6.19 -3.84
CA ARG A 299 29.77 -5.65 -4.87
C ARG A 299 28.91 -5.16 -6.04
N ASP A 300 29.18 -3.94 -6.54
CA ASP A 300 28.45 -3.26 -7.64
C ASP A 300 27.07 -2.63 -7.35
N SER A 301 26.66 -2.47 -6.08
CA SER A 301 25.44 -1.69 -5.78
C SER A 301 25.74 -0.22 -5.50
N ASP A 302 25.26 0.68 -6.35
CA ASP A 302 25.09 2.12 -6.04
C ASP A 302 23.69 2.38 -5.45
N MET A 303 23.21 1.44 -4.63
CA MET A 303 21.84 1.40 -4.14
C MET A 303 21.82 1.62 -2.63
N ASP A 304 20.94 2.51 -2.20
CA ASP A 304 20.63 2.70 -0.78
C ASP A 304 19.40 1.86 -0.41
N TYR A 305 19.42 1.30 0.79
CA TYR A 305 18.34 0.51 1.36
C TYR A 305 17.80 1.15 2.64
N ILE A 306 16.51 0.97 2.89
CA ILE A 306 15.90 1.23 4.19
C ILE A 306 16.20 0.04 5.08
N GLN A 307 16.83 0.27 6.23
CA GLN A 307 17.06 -0.76 7.24
C GLN A 307 15.93 -0.72 8.28
N THR A 308 15.37 -1.89 8.61
CA THR A 308 14.34 -2.05 9.62
C THR A 308 14.57 -3.32 10.45
N ASP A 309 14.05 -3.33 11.67
CA ASP A 309 13.98 -4.54 12.51
C ASP A 309 12.69 -5.34 12.31
N ALA A 310 11.74 -4.83 11.50
CA ALA A 310 10.57 -5.55 11.05
C ALA A 310 11.02 -6.82 10.31
N ILE A 311 10.52 -7.98 10.74
CA ILE A 311 10.96 -9.27 10.19
C ILE A 311 10.51 -9.39 8.74
N ILE A 312 11.47 -9.55 7.82
CA ILE A 312 11.21 -9.89 6.42
C ILE A 312 11.52 -11.37 6.20
N ASN A 313 10.63 -12.06 5.50
CA ASN A 313 10.75 -13.47 5.12
C ASN A 313 10.21 -13.68 3.69
N TYR A 314 10.29 -14.91 3.18
CA TYR A 314 9.73 -15.25 1.85
C TYR A 314 8.24 -14.88 1.70
N GLY A 315 7.50 -14.84 2.80
CA GLY A 315 6.08 -14.53 2.80
C GLY A 315 5.74 -13.06 2.56
N ASN A 316 6.60 -12.13 2.94
CA ASN A 316 6.42 -10.70 2.70
C ASN A 316 7.46 -10.08 1.76
N SER A 317 8.43 -10.85 1.27
CA SER A 317 9.33 -10.44 0.18
C SER A 317 8.52 -10.07 -1.08
N GLY A 318 8.84 -8.92 -1.68
CA GLY A 318 8.08 -8.31 -2.77
C GLY A 318 6.86 -7.51 -2.32
N GLY A 319 6.41 -7.68 -1.07
CA GLY A 319 5.32 -6.92 -0.47
C GLY A 319 5.73 -5.49 -0.06
N PRO A 320 4.76 -4.64 0.29
CA PRO A 320 5.04 -3.26 0.69
C PRO A 320 5.53 -3.18 2.15
N LEU A 321 6.53 -2.34 2.37
CA LEU A 321 6.84 -1.75 3.66
C LEU A 321 6.11 -0.40 3.76
N VAL A 322 5.22 -0.24 4.74
CA VAL A 322 4.37 0.94 4.88
C VAL A 322 4.60 1.69 6.19
N ASN A 323 4.36 3.01 6.16
CA ASN A 323 4.32 3.86 7.36
C ASN A 323 2.93 3.81 8.05
N LEU A 324 2.77 4.56 9.14
CA LEU A 324 1.51 4.62 9.89
C LEU A 324 0.36 5.32 9.15
N ASP A 325 0.67 6.08 8.09
CA ASP A 325 -0.34 6.68 7.21
C ASP A 325 -0.85 5.68 6.16
N GLY A 326 -0.24 4.50 6.06
CA GLY A 326 -0.56 3.45 5.08
C GLY A 326 0.02 3.75 3.69
N GLU A 327 1.04 4.58 3.61
CA GLU A 327 1.80 4.88 2.39
C GLU A 327 2.98 3.92 2.27
N VAL A 328 3.27 3.49 1.04
CA VAL A 328 4.40 2.59 0.76
C VAL A 328 5.68 3.41 0.75
N ILE A 329 6.55 3.10 1.71
CA ILE A 329 7.88 3.73 1.86
C ILE A 329 8.99 2.83 1.31
N GLY A 330 8.69 1.56 1.02
CA GLY A 330 9.61 0.67 0.32
C GLY A 330 9.02 -0.69 -0.04
N ILE A 331 9.82 -1.52 -0.73
CA ILE A 331 9.50 -2.93 -1.03
C ILE A 331 10.32 -3.80 -0.10
N SER A 332 9.68 -4.66 0.68
CA SER A 332 10.35 -5.65 1.53
C SER A 332 11.21 -6.57 0.67
N SER A 333 12.52 -6.57 0.90
CA SER A 333 13.49 -7.29 0.08
C SER A 333 14.45 -8.02 1.00
N ASP A 334 14.76 -9.28 0.71
CA ASP A 334 15.88 -9.97 1.36
C ASP A 334 17.15 -9.70 0.52
N PRO A 335 18.07 -8.83 0.95
CA PRO A 335 19.20 -8.41 0.12
C PRO A 335 20.33 -9.42 0.09
N VAL A 336 20.21 -10.55 0.80
CA VAL A 336 21.20 -11.62 0.70
C VAL A 336 20.78 -12.54 -0.45
N PRO A 337 21.47 -12.53 -1.60
CA PRO A 337 21.35 -13.63 -2.52
C PRO A 337 21.82 -14.87 -1.76
N ILE A 338 20.89 -15.70 -1.33
CA ILE A 338 21.19 -17.02 -0.75
C ILE A 338 21.59 -17.95 -1.89
N HIS A 339 22.55 -17.52 -2.71
CA HIS A 339 23.38 -18.45 -3.42
C HIS A 339 24.20 -19.19 -2.36
N ASN A 340 23.85 -20.46 -2.17
CA ASN A 340 24.63 -21.49 -1.51
C ASN A 340 24.51 -21.75 0.02
N THR A 341 23.39 -21.43 0.70
CA THR A 341 23.23 -21.92 2.10
C THR A 341 21.84 -22.46 2.47
N LEU A 342 20.77 -22.17 1.72
CA LEU A 342 19.43 -22.70 2.04
C LEU A 342 18.97 -23.87 1.15
N LEU A 343 19.63 -24.10 0.01
CA LEU A 343 19.27 -25.22 -0.87
C LEU A 343 19.79 -26.59 -0.41
N SER A 344 20.67 -26.66 0.61
CA SER A 344 21.11 -27.95 1.18
C SER A 344 20.15 -28.53 2.21
N CYS A 345 19.13 -27.79 2.67
CA CYS A 345 18.22 -28.28 3.70
C CYS A 345 16.85 -28.73 3.18
N LEU A 346 16.46 -28.37 1.96
CA LEU A 346 15.15 -28.74 1.41
C LEU A 346 15.17 -30.05 0.60
N SER A 347 16.34 -30.56 0.22
CA SER A 347 16.45 -31.80 -0.57
C SER A 347 16.57 -33.08 0.26
N ASP A 348 16.69 -33.01 1.59
CA ASP A 348 16.92 -34.18 2.47
C ASP A 348 15.83 -34.41 3.54
N CYS A 349 14.66 -33.77 3.46
CA CYS A 349 13.52 -34.13 4.30
C CYS A 349 12.64 -35.18 3.59
N HIS A 350 13.14 -36.40 3.56
CA HIS A 350 12.33 -37.59 3.31
C HIS A 350 11.17 -37.68 4.33
N GLN A 351 9.98 -38.00 3.82
CA GLN A 351 8.77 -38.31 4.59
C GLN A 351 9.04 -39.32 5.73
N ASP A 352 8.65 -38.94 6.95
CA ASP A 352 8.04 -39.76 8.02
C ASP A 352 8.40 -39.21 9.42
N GLY A 353 7.99 -37.98 9.69
CA GLY A 353 8.14 -37.37 11.01
C GLY A 353 7.09 -36.29 11.27
N GLU A 354 6.44 -36.35 12.43
CA GLU A 354 5.51 -35.33 12.92
C GLU A 354 6.34 -34.08 13.32
N VAL A 355 6.31 -33.03 12.50
CA VAL A 355 7.15 -31.85 12.69
C VAL A 355 6.48 -30.86 13.66
N ILE A 356 7.02 -30.80 14.88
CA ILE A 356 6.69 -29.78 15.89
C ILE A 356 7.63 -28.57 15.68
N GLY A 357 7.40 -27.83 14.58
CA GLY A 357 8.05 -26.54 14.31
C GLY A 357 9.32 -26.59 13.44
N ILE A 358 9.32 -25.76 12.39
CA ILE A 358 10.50 -25.45 11.57
C ILE A 358 10.95 -24.05 11.94
N ASN A 359 12.12 -23.91 12.55
CA ASN A 359 12.72 -22.62 12.87
C ASN A 359 13.64 -22.23 11.70
N THR A 360 13.24 -21.27 10.87
CA THR A 360 14.04 -20.82 9.72
C THR A 360 15.13 -19.87 10.18
N LEU A 361 16.39 -20.18 9.84
CA LEU A 361 17.59 -19.41 10.14
C LEU A 361 17.47 -17.94 9.66
N LYS A 362 17.73 -16.99 10.56
CA LYS A 362 17.78 -15.54 10.30
C LYS A 362 19.24 -15.08 10.35
N VAL A 363 19.76 -14.53 9.26
CA VAL A 363 21.20 -14.18 9.09
C VAL A 363 21.67 -13.08 10.08
N ALA A 364 20.76 -12.29 10.65
CA ALA A 364 20.98 -11.58 11.92
C ALA A 364 19.62 -11.26 12.56
N ALA A 365 19.39 -11.64 13.81
CA ALA A 365 18.15 -11.29 14.51
C ALA A 365 17.98 -9.77 14.62
N GLY A 366 17.08 -9.18 13.83
CA GLY A 366 16.66 -7.77 13.94
C GLY A 366 17.18 -6.85 12.84
N ILE A 367 17.72 -7.37 11.74
CA ILE A 367 18.11 -6.57 10.57
C ILE A 367 17.40 -7.10 9.34
N SER A 368 16.69 -6.23 8.65
CA SER A 368 15.97 -6.48 7.41
C SER A 368 16.02 -5.23 6.54
N PHE A 369 15.85 -5.38 5.23
CA PHE A 369 16.05 -4.29 4.29
C PHE A 369 14.85 -4.11 3.35
N ALA A 370 14.66 -2.89 2.87
CA ALA A 370 13.64 -2.59 1.89
C ALA A 370 14.18 -1.64 0.82
N ILE A 371 13.71 -1.81 -0.41
CA ILE A 371 14.03 -0.91 -1.52
C ILE A 371 13.23 0.38 -1.34
N PRO A 372 13.85 1.57 -1.29
CA PRO A 372 13.14 2.83 -1.00
C PRO A 372 12.05 3.19 -2.03
N SER A 373 10.94 3.77 -1.59
CA SER A 373 9.83 4.18 -2.48
C SER A 373 10.23 5.22 -3.54
N ASP A 374 11.18 6.10 -3.24
CA ASP A 374 11.68 7.06 -4.23
C ASP A 374 12.43 6.38 -5.38
N ARG A 375 13.04 5.20 -5.12
CA ARG A 375 13.61 4.35 -6.16
C ARG A 375 12.50 3.75 -7.05
N ILE A 376 11.40 3.29 -6.44
CA ILE A 376 10.23 2.80 -7.18
C ILE A 376 9.69 3.90 -8.10
N THR A 377 9.53 5.12 -7.56
CA THR A 377 9.08 6.29 -8.33
C THR A 377 9.97 6.56 -9.54
N ARG A 378 11.30 6.49 -9.37
CA ARG A 378 12.26 6.63 -10.48
C ARG A 378 12.10 5.53 -11.51
N PHE A 379 12.02 4.28 -11.08
CA PHE A 379 11.83 3.12 -11.95
C PHE A 379 10.55 3.24 -12.80
N LEU A 380 9.44 3.64 -12.18
CA LEU A 380 8.17 3.83 -12.87
C LEU A 380 8.23 4.96 -13.90
N LYS A 381 8.87 6.08 -13.54
CA LYS A 381 9.07 7.20 -14.47
C LYS A 381 9.91 6.78 -15.67
N GLU A 382 11.00 6.06 -15.44
CA GLU A 382 11.86 5.54 -16.51
C GLU A 382 11.12 4.52 -17.41
N SER A 383 10.28 3.66 -16.84
CA SER A 383 9.40 2.74 -17.58
C SER A 383 8.41 3.50 -18.48
N MET A 384 7.73 4.51 -17.94
CA MET A 384 6.80 5.35 -18.70
C MET A 384 7.50 6.14 -19.80
N ASP A 385 8.69 6.69 -19.52
CA ASP A 385 9.50 7.41 -20.49
C ASP A 385 9.98 6.48 -21.61
N LYS A 386 10.34 5.23 -21.30
CA LYS A 386 10.65 4.20 -22.31
C LYS A 386 9.45 3.93 -23.20
N GLN A 387 8.27 3.73 -22.62
CA GLN A 387 7.03 3.51 -23.40
C GLN A 387 6.70 4.71 -24.29
N SER A 388 6.83 5.95 -23.80
CA SER A 388 6.58 7.15 -24.60
C SER A 388 7.61 7.36 -25.73
N LYS A 389 8.86 6.95 -25.53
CA LYS A 389 9.91 6.97 -26.56
C LYS A 389 9.79 5.80 -27.55
N GLU A 390 9.32 4.63 -27.13
CA GLU A 390 9.07 3.46 -27.98
C GLU A 390 7.83 3.61 -28.89
N VAL A 391 6.93 4.56 -28.62
CA VAL A 391 5.84 4.95 -29.56
C VAL A 391 6.40 5.54 -30.89
N ARG A 392 7.71 5.78 -31.00
CA ARG A 392 8.40 5.92 -32.29
C ARG A 392 8.73 4.53 -32.84
N SER A 393 7.78 3.93 -33.56
CA SER A 393 7.82 2.54 -34.05
C SER A 393 9.19 2.10 -34.59
N LEU A 394 9.95 1.35 -33.79
CA LEU A 394 11.09 0.59 -34.26
C LEU A 394 10.58 -0.80 -34.65
N LYS A 395 10.58 -1.12 -35.94
CA LYS A 395 10.32 -2.48 -36.44
C LYS A 395 11.38 -3.42 -35.85
N LYS A 396 11.09 -4.06 -34.71
CA LYS A 396 11.98 -5.09 -34.15
C LYS A 396 11.65 -6.42 -34.80
N ARG A 397 12.67 -7.04 -35.38
CA ARG A 397 12.61 -8.38 -35.94
C ARG A 397 12.78 -9.40 -34.81
N PHE A 398 12.05 -10.50 -34.88
CA PHE A 398 12.09 -11.55 -33.88
C PHE A 398 11.92 -12.94 -34.51
N ILE A 399 12.48 -13.96 -33.86
CA ILE A 399 12.23 -15.38 -34.19
C ILE A 399 11.42 -16.11 -33.12
N GLY A 400 11.25 -15.50 -31.94
CA GLY A 400 10.41 -16.01 -30.85
C GLY A 400 11.03 -17.17 -30.08
N ILE A 401 12.26 -17.00 -29.61
CA ILE A 401 12.91 -17.91 -28.65
C ILE A 401 13.42 -17.14 -27.44
N ARG A 402 13.37 -17.77 -26.25
CA ARG A 402 14.16 -17.35 -25.09
C ARG A 402 15.46 -18.13 -25.08
N MET A 403 16.53 -17.40 -24.86
CA MET A 403 17.88 -17.89 -25.08
C MET A 403 18.75 -17.66 -23.85
N LEU A 404 19.62 -18.62 -23.55
CA LEU A 404 20.66 -18.53 -22.54
C LEU A 404 22.02 -18.81 -23.21
N THR A 405 23.04 -18.03 -22.88
CA THR A 405 24.41 -18.31 -23.35
C THR A 405 24.93 -19.55 -22.63
N ILE A 406 25.47 -20.52 -23.37
CA ILE A 406 26.15 -21.69 -22.79
C ILE A 406 27.36 -21.23 -21.97
N THR A 407 27.40 -21.63 -20.71
CA THR A 407 28.53 -21.42 -19.79
C THR A 407 28.84 -22.74 -19.08
N PRO A 408 30.07 -22.94 -18.56
CA PRO A 408 30.39 -24.17 -17.83
C PRO A 408 29.42 -24.46 -16.68
N ALA A 409 29.05 -23.44 -15.91
CA ALA A 409 28.09 -23.57 -14.82
C ALA A 409 26.69 -24.01 -15.29
N LEU A 410 26.22 -23.42 -16.41
CA LEU A 410 24.93 -23.78 -17.00
C LEU A 410 24.91 -25.21 -17.54
N VAL A 411 26.01 -25.67 -18.15
CA VAL A 411 26.12 -27.05 -18.67
C VAL A 411 26.07 -28.06 -17.53
N GLU A 412 26.77 -27.81 -16.43
CA GLU A 412 26.72 -28.67 -15.24
C GLU A 412 25.29 -28.73 -14.66
N GLU A 413 24.59 -27.59 -14.56
CA GLU A 413 23.21 -27.55 -14.08
C GLU A 413 22.25 -28.31 -15.01
N LEU A 414 22.37 -28.14 -16.34
CA LEU A 414 21.53 -28.84 -17.31
C LEU A 414 21.80 -30.35 -17.33
N LYS A 415 23.06 -30.78 -17.14
CA LYS A 415 23.42 -32.20 -17.02
C LYS A 415 22.88 -32.86 -15.75
N GLN A 416 22.82 -32.11 -14.65
CA GLN A 416 22.19 -32.60 -13.42
C GLN A 416 20.69 -32.88 -13.61
N GLN A 417 20.02 -32.08 -14.43
CA GLN A 417 18.60 -32.27 -14.75
C GLN A 417 18.35 -33.31 -15.85
N ASN A 418 19.25 -33.38 -16.84
CA ASN A 418 19.19 -34.31 -17.95
C ASN A 418 20.59 -34.89 -18.23
N PRO A 419 20.88 -36.13 -17.75
CA PRO A 419 22.18 -36.77 -17.93
C PRO A 419 22.63 -36.92 -19.39
N ASP A 420 21.68 -36.95 -20.33
CA ASP A 420 21.94 -37.07 -21.78
C ASP A 420 22.16 -35.71 -22.46
N PHE A 421 22.29 -34.62 -21.68
CA PHE A 421 22.56 -33.29 -22.24
C PHE A 421 23.94 -33.27 -22.94
N PRO A 422 24.02 -32.82 -24.20
CA PRO A 422 25.22 -32.96 -25.01
C PRO A 422 26.39 -32.12 -24.49
N ASP A 423 27.61 -32.63 -24.70
CA ASP A 423 28.84 -31.91 -24.41
C ASP A 423 29.02 -30.73 -25.39
N VAL A 424 28.79 -29.52 -24.90
CA VAL A 424 28.99 -28.28 -25.63
C VAL A 424 29.87 -27.32 -24.83
N THR A 425 30.81 -26.68 -25.52
CA THR A 425 31.73 -25.69 -24.92
C THR A 425 31.24 -24.25 -25.08
N SER A 426 30.41 -24.01 -26.10
CA SER A 426 29.86 -22.70 -26.44
C SER A 426 28.59 -22.87 -27.29
N GLY A 427 27.78 -21.83 -27.37
CA GLY A 427 26.50 -21.85 -28.08
C GLY A 427 25.41 -21.09 -27.34
N ILE A 428 24.21 -21.13 -27.90
CA ILE A 428 23.00 -20.59 -27.28
C ILE A 428 22.05 -21.73 -26.98
N TYR A 429 21.70 -21.91 -25.70
CA TYR A 429 20.64 -22.80 -25.27
C TYR A 429 19.26 -22.18 -25.51
N VAL A 430 18.38 -22.90 -26.19
CA VAL A 430 16.98 -22.53 -26.43
C VAL A 430 16.15 -22.97 -25.24
N HIS A 431 15.89 -22.03 -24.34
CA HIS A 431 15.15 -22.29 -23.11
C HIS A 431 13.64 -22.42 -23.34
N GLU A 432 13.08 -21.63 -24.26
CA GLU A 432 11.66 -21.65 -24.61
C GLU A 432 11.46 -21.20 -26.05
N VAL A 433 10.60 -21.88 -26.80
CA VAL A 433 10.13 -21.47 -28.12
C VAL A 433 8.70 -20.92 -28.00
N VAL A 434 8.53 -19.66 -28.37
CA VAL A 434 7.24 -18.96 -28.29
C VAL A 434 6.25 -19.58 -29.30
N PRO A 435 5.01 -19.89 -28.90
CA PRO A 435 3.98 -20.41 -29.82
C PRO A 435 3.69 -19.46 -30.98
N HIS A 436 3.41 -20.03 -32.15
CA HIS A 436 3.15 -19.36 -33.43
C HIS A 436 4.31 -18.48 -33.96
N SER A 437 5.49 -18.57 -33.33
CA SER A 437 6.68 -17.84 -33.76
C SER A 437 7.36 -18.44 -34.99
N PRO A 438 8.23 -17.68 -35.68
CA PRO A 438 9.07 -18.22 -36.75
C PRO A 438 9.93 -19.42 -36.35
N ALA A 439 10.50 -19.41 -35.14
CA ALA A 439 11.30 -20.52 -34.64
C ALA A 439 10.47 -21.80 -34.47
N GLN A 440 9.24 -21.69 -33.95
CA GLN A 440 8.33 -22.83 -33.85
C GLN A 440 7.98 -23.38 -35.24
N LYS A 441 7.61 -22.50 -36.18
CA LYS A 441 7.28 -22.88 -37.56
C LYS A 441 8.48 -23.52 -38.27
N GLY A 442 9.69 -23.04 -37.98
CA GLY A 442 10.94 -23.55 -38.52
C GLY A 442 11.44 -24.84 -37.85
N GLY A 443 10.79 -25.33 -36.79
CA GLY A 443 11.11 -26.62 -36.18
C GLY A 443 12.14 -26.59 -35.05
N ILE A 444 12.51 -25.41 -34.56
CA ILE A 444 13.28 -25.24 -33.33
C ILE A 444 12.43 -25.69 -32.14
N ARG A 445 13.05 -26.32 -31.14
CA ARG A 445 12.40 -26.86 -29.95
C ARG A 445 13.09 -26.39 -28.68
N ASP A 446 12.37 -26.42 -27.57
CA ASP A 446 12.93 -26.23 -26.23
C ASP A 446 14.03 -27.29 -25.99
N GLY A 447 15.16 -26.87 -25.44
CA GLY A 447 16.32 -27.73 -25.19
C GLY A 447 17.35 -27.78 -26.32
N ASP A 448 17.05 -27.22 -27.49
CA ASP A 448 17.99 -27.11 -28.61
C ASP A 448 19.20 -26.23 -28.26
N ILE A 449 20.38 -26.52 -28.84
CA ILE A 449 21.58 -25.69 -28.67
C ILE A 449 22.02 -25.16 -30.03
N ILE A 450 21.90 -23.85 -30.24
CA ILE A 450 22.36 -23.19 -31.47
C ILE A 450 23.89 -23.00 -31.36
N VAL A 451 24.64 -23.67 -32.23
CA VAL A 451 26.12 -23.67 -32.22
C VAL A 451 26.72 -22.79 -33.31
N LYS A 452 26.03 -22.62 -34.45
CA LYS A 452 26.45 -21.70 -35.52
C LYS A 452 25.29 -20.90 -36.09
N LEU A 453 25.62 -19.72 -36.59
CA LEU A 453 24.75 -18.85 -37.36
C LEU A 453 25.44 -18.50 -38.68
N ASN A 454 24.78 -18.78 -39.81
CA ASN A 454 25.29 -18.49 -41.15
C ASN A 454 26.72 -19.04 -41.37
N GLY A 455 26.97 -20.24 -40.83
CA GLY A 455 28.28 -20.92 -40.87
C GLY A 455 29.33 -20.39 -39.88
N ARG A 456 29.03 -19.34 -39.11
CA ARG A 456 29.94 -18.78 -38.09
C ARG A 456 29.62 -19.33 -36.70
N PRO A 457 30.63 -19.72 -35.91
CA PRO A 457 30.42 -20.12 -34.51
C PRO A 457 29.71 -19.04 -33.70
N LEU A 458 28.81 -19.47 -32.83
CA LEU A 458 27.96 -18.59 -32.05
C LEU A 458 28.34 -18.73 -30.58
N LEU A 459 28.79 -17.64 -29.94
CA LEU A 459 29.35 -17.69 -28.59
C LEU A 459 28.38 -17.13 -27.56
N THR A 460 27.67 -16.05 -27.90
CA THR A 460 26.80 -15.33 -26.97
C THR A 460 25.47 -14.98 -27.60
N THR A 461 24.46 -14.78 -26.75
CA THR A 461 23.14 -14.28 -27.17
C THR A 461 23.19 -12.94 -27.92
N ALA A 462 24.21 -12.12 -27.69
CA ALA A 462 24.41 -10.86 -28.41
C ALA A 462 24.71 -11.09 -29.91
N ASP A 463 25.40 -12.17 -30.27
CA ASP A 463 25.73 -12.49 -31.66
C ASP A 463 24.46 -12.77 -32.47
N LEU A 464 23.53 -13.55 -31.88
CA LEU A 464 22.25 -13.86 -32.49
C LEU A 464 21.31 -12.65 -32.52
N GLN A 465 21.31 -11.82 -31.47
CA GLN A 465 20.56 -10.55 -31.46
C GLN A 465 21.04 -9.57 -32.52
N GLY A 466 22.35 -9.45 -32.73
CA GLY A 466 22.92 -8.62 -33.79
C GLY A 466 22.41 -9.03 -35.16
N ALA A 467 22.40 -10.33 -35.45
CA ALA A 467 21.96 -10.86 -36.74
C ALA A 467 20.46 -10.71 -37.00
N LEU A 468 19.62 -10.63 -35.97
CA LEU A 468 18.19 -10.35 -36.12
C LEU A 468 17.91 -8.96 -36.70
N THR A 469 18.88 -8.05 -36.68
CA THR A 469 18.72 -6.72 -37.30
C THR A 469 18.77 -6.77 -38.83
N GLU A 470 19.33 -7.84 -39.42
CA GLU A 470 19.46 -8.03 -40.86
C GLU A 470 18.14 -8.53 -41.49
N GLU A 471 17.92 -8.27 -42.79
CA GLU A 471 16.68 -8.66 -43.48
C GLU A 471 16.66 -10.12 -43.98
N THR A 472 17.77 -10.84 -43.79
CA THR A 472 17.98 -12.17 -44.35
C THR A 472 17.51 -13.29 -43.40
N ALA A 473 17.18 -14.43 -43.98
CA ALA A 473 16.94 -15.64 -43.22
C ALA A 473 18.21 -16.04 -42.44
N LEU A 474 18.02 -16.58 -41.24
CA LEU A 474 19.09 -17.05 -40.37
C LEU A 474 19.25 -18.56 -40.56
N LEU A 475 20.40 -18.98 -41.07
CA LEU A 475 20.75 -20.40 -41.13
C LEU A 475 21.40 -20.79 -39.79
N LEU A 476 20.64 -21.48 -38.96
CA LEU A 476 21.04 -21.93 -37.63
C LEU A 476 21.50 -23.39 -37.70
N GLU A 477 22.70 -23.66 -37.19
CA GLU A 477 23.17 -25.01 -36.90
C GLU A 477 22.87 -25.30 -35.42
N VAL A 478 22.09 -26.36 -35.19
CA VAL A 478 21.49 -26.69 -33.90
C VAL A 478 21.86 -28.10 -33.51
N ARG A 479 22.41 -28.26 -32.32
CA ARG A 479 22.62 -29.55 -31.68
C ARG A 479 21.40 -29.94 -30.87
N ARG A 480 20.82 -31.10 -31.18
CA ARG A 480 19.67 -31.69 -30.48
C ARG A 480 20.04 -33.12 -30.10
N GLY A 481 20.38 -33.34 -28.82
CA GLY A 481 21.01 -34.59 -28.42
C GLY A 481 22.33 -34.80 -29.17
N ASN A 482 22.45 -35.92 -29.88
CA ASN A 482 23.63 -36.25 -30.68
C ASN A 482 23.56 -35.80 -32.14
N ASP A 483 22.43 -35.22 -32.57
CA ASP A 483 22.23 -34.79 -33.95
C ASP A 483 22.60 -33.33 -34.13
N ASP A 484 23.34 -33.04 -35.21
CA ASP A 484 23.57 -31.68 -35.71
C ASP A 484 22.60 -31.41 -36.87
N LEU A 485 21.70 -30.44 -36.68
CA LEU A 485 20.61 -30.11 -37.59
C LEU A 485 20.76 -28.69 -38.13
N LEU A 486 20.30 -28.46 -39.36
CA LEU A 486 20.29 -27.13 -39.98
C LEU A 486 18.86 -26.62 -40.13
N PHE A 487 18.62 -25.40 -39.66
CA PHE A 487 17.33 -24.74 -39.72
C PHE A 487 17.45 -23.37 -40.37
N ASN A 488 16.61 -23.11 -41.38
CA ASN A 488 16.54 -21.81 -42.02
C ASN A 488 15.33 -21.04 -41.46
N ILE A 489 15.59 -20.05 -40.60
CA ILE A 489 14.56 -19.30 -39.87
C ILE A 489 14.44 -17.89 -40.44
N GLN A 490 13.26 -17.55 -40.96
CA GLN A 490 12.97 -16.19 -41.40
C GLN A 490 12.46 -15.35 -40.21
N PRO A 491 13.16 -14.28 -39.77
CA PRO A 491 12.65 -13.40 -38.73
C PRO A 491 11.37 -12.68 -39.18
N ASP A 492 10.40 -12.61 -38.28
CA ASP A 492 9.15 -11.85 -38.51
C ASP A 492 9.26 -10.47 -37.83
N VAL A 493 8.40 -9.54 -38.22
CA VAL A 493 8.40 -8.16 -37.72
C VAL A 493 7.18 -7.97 -36.83
N ILE A 494 7.42 -7.68 -35.55
CA ILE A 494 6.34 -7.22 -34.65
C ILE A 494 6.30 -5.70 -34.75
N MET A 495 5.11 -5.18 -35.06
CA MET A 495 4.76 -3.80 -34.76
C MET A 495 4.32 -3.76 -33.29
N GLN A 496 5.12 -3.11 -32.45
CA GLN A 496 4.76 -2.83 -31.05
C GLN A 496 4.03 -1.51 -30.93
#